data_AF-A0A6N7WL03-F1
#
_entry.id   AF-A0A6N7WL03-F1
#
_cell.length_a   1.000
_cell.length_b   1.000
_cell.length_c   1.000
_cell.angle_alpha   90.00
_cell.angle_beta   90.00
_cell.angle_gamma   90.00
#
_symmetry.space_group_name_H-M   'P 1'
#
loop_
_entity.id
_entity.type
_entity.pdbx_description
1 polymer ?
#
loop_
_entity_poly.entity_id
_entity_poly.type
_entity_poly.pdbx_seq_one_letter_code
_entity_poly.pdbx_strand_id
1 'polypeptide(L)'
;MAPDGKQGSHPYERRDTSLHSGRYGGLIFKDGQWHLFACIFPKGKQFVTHYISRDGSLDHWDYVKEDTFGPDGVIYQGPDWRDPRIVYREELGEYWMFLAARANEGHSQTGCVGLCVSRDLKHWEYRKPVYYPRRHRQKRSFSRTGFPTVSFP
;
A
#
# COMPACT_ATOMS: atom_id res chain seq x y z
N MET A 1 35.48 -17.49 -31.79
CA MET A 1 34.22 -16.77 -32.03
C MET A 1 33.08 -17.61 -31.47
N ALA A 2 32.46 -17.13 -30.41
CA ALA A 2 31.17 -17.57 -29.87
C ALA A 2 30.42 -16.28 -29.51
N PRO A 3 29.09 -16.19 -29.74
CA PRO A 3 28.39 -14.92 -29.71
C PRO A 3 27.97 -14.49 -28.31
N ASP A 4 27.76 -13.18 -28.21
CA ASP A 4 27.28 -12.41 -27.08
C ASP A 4 26.05 -12.97 -26.38
N GLY A 5 26.08 -12.88 -25.05
CA GLY A 5 24.94 -13.08 -24.19
C GLY A 5 25.15 -12.35 -22.87
N LYS A 6 25.03 -11.01 -22.87
CA LYS A 6 24.93 -10.25 -21.61
C LYS A 6 23.46 -10.07 -21.25
N GLN A 7 23.11 -10.63 -20.09
CA GLN A 7 21.82 -10.48 -19.42
C GLN A 7 21.41 -9.01 -19.32
N GLY A 8 20.14 -8.73 -19.66
CA GLY A 8 19.51 -7.45 -19.37
C GLY A 8 19.41 -7.23 -17.87
N SER A 9 20.06 -6.18 -17.37
CA SER A 9 19.93 -5.74 -15.98
C SER A 9 18.67 -4.88 -15.84
N HIS A 10 17.70 -5.37 -15.07
CA HIS A 10 16.55 -4.58 -14.61
C HIS A 10 17.03 -3.35 -13.81
N PRO A 11 16.53 -2.13 -14.08
CA PRO A 11 17.14 -0.89 -13.58
C PRO A 11 16.74 -0.47 -12.15
N TYR A 12 16.09 -1.33 -11.36
CA TYR A 12 15.60 -0.93 -10.03
C TYR A 12 16.65 -1.16 -8.92
N GLU A 13 17.74 -0.41 -8.99
CA GLU A 13 18.70 -0.31 -7.88
C GLU A 13 18.19 0.73 -6.87
N ARG A 14 17.71 0.23 -5.72
CA ARG A 14 17.16 1.04 -4.63
C ARG A 14 18.31 1.78 -3.93
N ARG A 15 18.44 3.09 -4.15
CA ARG A 15 19.40 3.95 -3.43
C ARG A 15 18.68 4.71 -2.34
N ASP A 16 19.14 4.55 -1.10
CA ASP A 16 18.55 5.21 0.07
C ASP A 16 18.84 6.72 0.02
N THR A 17 17.77 7.51 -0.09
CA THR A 17 17.84 8.97 -0.09
C THR A 17 17.73 9.52 1.33
N SER A 18 18.61 10.45 1.68
CA SER A 18 18.74 11.13 2.96
C SER A 18 17.58 12.09 3.26
N LEU A 19 16.36 11.57 3.47
CA LEU A 19 15.24 12.36 4.00
C LEU A 19 15.18 12.28 5.52
N HIS A 20 15.54 13.39 6.17
CA HIS A 20 15.30 13.59 7.60
C HIS A 20 13.78 13.63 7.86
N SER A 21 13.28 12.63 8.59
CA SER A 21 11.91 12.47 9.15
C SER A 21 10.82 11.74 8.34
N GLY A 22 11.14 11.03 7.25
CA GLY A 22 10.22 10.09 6.60
C GLY A 22 10.77 8.67 6.60
N ARG A 23 10.52 7.88 7.67
CA ARG A 23 11.27 6.61 7.88
C ARG A 23 11.12 5.57 6.77
N TYR A 24 10.03 5.53 5.99
CA TYR A 24 9.86 4.63 4.85
C TYR A 24 8.92 5.25 3.81
N GLY A 25 9.29 5.18 2.52
CA GLY A 25 8.55 5.75 1.41
C GLY A 25 8.69 4.94 0.12
N GLY A 26 7.75 5.16 -0.80
CA GLY A 26 7.71 4.53 -2.11
C GLY A 26 8.32 5.45 -3.14
N LEU A 27 9.37 5.01 -3.83
CA LEU A 27 10.05 5.78 -4.86
C LEU A 27 9.77 5.20 -6.24
N ILE A 28 9.46 6.06 -7.22
CA ILE A 28 9.30 5.67 -8.62
C ILE A 28 9.76 6.76 -9.58
N PHE A 29 10.32 6.35 -10.72
CA PHE A 29 10.73 7.25 -11.80
C PHE A 29 9.69 7.26 -12.92
N LYS A 30 9.28 8.46 -13.36
CA LYS A 30 8.30 8.65 -14.42
C LYS A 30 8.58 9.98 -15.13
N ASP A 31 8.51 9.99 -16.46
CA ASP A 31 8.61 11.20 -17.30
C ASP A 31 9.84 12.10 -16.98
N GLY A 32 10.97 11.49 -16.63
CA GLY A 32 12.20 12.23 -16.31
C GLY A 32 12.30 12.71 -14.87
N GLN A 33 11.31 12.45 -14.01
CA GLN A 33 11.27 12.89 -12.62
C GLN A 33 11.15 11.73 -11.64
N TRP A 34 11.75 11.91 -10.46
CA TRP A 34 11.51 11.02 -9.33
C TRP A 34 10.27 11.46 -8.56
N HIS A 35 9.48 10.47 -8.18
CA HIS A 35 8.29 10.61 -7.37
C HIS A 35 8.49 9.83 -6.07
N LEU A 36 8.41 10.53 -4.95
CA LEU A 36 8.52 9.96 -3.62
C LEU A 36 7.17 10.08 -2.91
N PHE A 37 6.70 8.96 -2.39
CA PHE A 37 5.53 8.92 -1.52
C PHE A 37 5.97 8.61 -0.11
N ALA A 38 5.58 9.44 0.85
CA ALA A 38 6.02 9.33 2.23
C ALA A 38 4.86 9.51 3.21
N CYS A 39 5.04 8.99 4.42
CA CYS A 39 4.08 9.17 5.50
C CYS A 39 4.27 10.51 6.20
N ILE A 40 3.18 11.21 6.48
CA ILE A 40 3.17 12.38 7.36
C ILE A 40 2.17 12.19 8.51
N PHE A 41 2.47 12.81 9.65
CA PHE A 41 1.73 12.63 10.90
C PHE A 41 1.14 13.93 11.50
N PRO A 42 0.40 14.75 10.73
CA PRO A 42 -0.13 16.01 11.24
C PRO A 42 -1.19 15.76 12.31
N LYS A 43 -0.99 16.33 13.51
CA LYS A 43 -1.94 16.26 14.63
C LYS A 43 -2.38 14.83 14.98
N GLY A 44 -1.47 13.85 14.85
CA GLY A 44 -1.74 12.43 15.14
C GLY A 44 -2.55 11.67 14.08
N LYS A 45 -2.95 12.33 12.98
CA LYS A 45 -3.53 11.68 11.80
C LYS A 45 -2.43 11.17 10.89
N GLN A 46 -2.77 10.26 9.99
CA GLN A 46 -1.80 9.54 9.15
C GLN A 46 -2.20 9.72 7.69
N PHE A 47 -1.28 10.25 6.90
CA PHE A 47 -1.49 10.49 5.49
C PHE A 47 -0.27 10.05 4.69
N VAL A 48 -0.51 9.73 3.42
CA VAL A 48 0.51 9.62 2.40
C VAL A 48 0.57 10.96 1.68
N THR A 49 1.77 11.47 1.46
CA THR A 49 2.00 12.65 0.62
C THR A 49 2.95 12.33 -0.52
N HIS A 50 2.95 13.19 -1.52
CA HIS A 50 3.78 13.11 -2.71
C HIS A 50 4.84 14.22 -2.71
N TYR A 51 6.06 13.85 -3.08
CA TYR A 51 7.15 14.75 -3.40
C TYR A 51 7.65 14.44 -4.81
N ILE A 52 7.89 15.48 -5.60
CA ILE A 52 8.40 15.34 -6.97
C ILE A 52 9.78 15.97 -7.02
N SER A 53 10.73 15.29 -7.63
CA SER A 53 12.06 15.83 -7.86
C SER A 53 11.99 17.02 -8.83
N ARG A 54 12.58 18.14 -8.42
CA ARG A 54 12.59 19.40 -9.19
C ARG A 54 13.41 19.32 -10.47
N ASP A 55 14.51 18.59 -10.41
CA ASP A 55 15.56 18.59 -11.43
C ASP A 55 15.93 17.18 -11.90
N GLY A 56 15.14 16.16 -11.52
CA GLY A 56 15.42 14.77 -11.84
C GLY A 56 16.50 14.14 -10.95
N SER A 57 17.06 14.87 -9.99
CA SER A 57 17.97 14.34 -8.96
C SER A 57 17.20 13.74 -7.77
N LEU A 58 17.93 13.12 -6.84
CA LEU A 58 17.36 12.64 -5.57
C LEU A 58 17.58 13.61 -4.41
N ASP A 59 18.09 14.81 -4.69
CA ASP A 59 18.54 15.78 -3.69
C ASP A 59 17.56 16.95 -3.51
N HIS A 60 16.75 17.23 -4.54
CA HIS A 60 15.86 18.40 -4.57
C HIS A 60 14.41 18.02 -4.80
N TRP A 61 13.57 18.21 -3.79
CA TRP A 61 12.17 17.76 -3.77
C TRP A 61 11.19 18.92 -3.60
N ASP A 62 10.08 18.89 -4.34
CA ASP A 62 8.91 19.74 -4.13
C ASP A 62 7.80 18.96 -3.45
N TYR A 63 7.25 19.51 -2.38
CA TYR A 63 6.10 18.98 -1.68
C TYR A 63 4.80 19.30 -2.43
N VAL A 64 4.06 18.27 -2.83
CA VAL A 64 2.78 18.43 -3.53
C VAL A 64 1.64 18.18 -2.55
N LYS A 65 1.15 19.26 -1.94
CA LYS A 65 0.14 19.20 -0.87
C LYS A 65 -1.18 18.61 -1.36
N GLU A 66 -1.56 18.90 -2.60
CA GLU A 66 -2.82 18.50 -3.23
C GLU A 66 -2.89 16.99 -3.43
N ASP A 67 -1.74 16.33 -3.56
CA ASP A 67 -1.61 14.88 -3.71
C ASP A 67 -1.53 14.16 -2.35
N THR A 68 -1.79 14.85 -1.24
CA THR A 68 -1.85 14.25 0.10
C THR A 68 -3.20 13.59 0.34
N PHE A 69 -3.19 12.29 0.68
CA PHE A 69 -4.42 11.53 0.92
C PHE A 69 -4.29 10.59 2.13
N GLY A 70 -5.45 10.26 2.70
CA GLY A 70 -5.58 9.39 3.86
C GLY A 70 -6.51 8.22 3.57
N PRO A 71 -6.85 7.41 4.58
CA PRO A 71 -7.85 6.36 4.42
C PRO A 71 -9.23 6.93 4.07
N ASP A 72 -9.99 6.19 3.26
CA ASP A 72 -11.30 6.60 2.73
C ASP A 72 -12.45 6.53 3.75
N GLY A 73 -12.26 5.83 4.87
CA GLY A 73 -13.31 5.60 5.86
C GLY A 73 -14.40 4.63 5.39
N VAL A 74 -14.24 4.02 4.20
CA VAL A 74 -15.20 3.07 3.61
C VAL A 74 -14.56 1.69 3.54
N ILE A 75 -13.42 1.56 2.86
CA ILE A 75 -12.64 0.32 2.80
C ILE A 75 -11.61 0.27 3.94
N TYR A 76 -11.03 1.42 4.30
CA TYR A 76 -9.96 1.54 5.28
C TYR A 76 -10.30 2.50 6.42
N GLN A 77 -9.84 2.17 7.62
CA GLN A 77 -10.01 2.99 8.82
C GLN A 77 -8.87 4.01 8.97
N GLY A 78 -9.14 5.06 9.74
CA GLY A 78 -8.20 6.13 10.10
C GLY A 78 -6.81 5.69 10.59
N PRO A 79 -6.67 4.66 11.43
CA PRO A 79 -5.37 4.25 11.98
C PRO A 79 -4.53 3.39 11.02
N ASP A 80 -3.22 3.44 11.25
CA ASP A 80 -2.17 2.66 10.60
C ASP A 80 -2.07 2.82 9.08
N TRP A 81 -2.45 3.97 8.53
CA TRP A 81 -2.27 4.32 7.12
C TRP A 81 -0.82 4.76 6.83
N ARG A 82 0.05 3.78 6.55
CA ARG A 82 1.51 3.98 6.51
C ARG A 82 2.23 3.14 5.46
N ASP A 83 3.52 3.43 5.32
CA ASP A 83 4.52 2.71 4.53
C ASP A 83 4.12 2.50 3.07
N PRO A 84 3.91 3.57 2.30
CA PRO A 84 3.55 3.45 0.89
C PRO A 84 4.66 2.72 0.12
N ARG A 85 4.27 1.66 -0.59
CA ARG A 85 5.14 0.94 -1.53
C ARG A 85 4.52 0.93 -2.91
N ILE A 86 5.20 1.53 -3.87
CA ILE A 86 4.70 1.65 -5.25
C ILE A 86 5.40 0.68 -6.19
N VAL A 87 4.63 0.12 -7.11
CA VAL A 87 5.10 -0.64 -8.28
C VAL A 87 4.29 -0.21 -9.50
N TYR A 88 4.92 -0.21 -10.68
CA TYR A 88 4.21 -0.05 -11.95
C TYR A 88 3.85 -1.43 -12.51
N ARG A 89 2.62 -1.58 -12.99
CA ARG A 89 2.09 -2.77 -13.63
C ARG A 89 1.92 -2.49 -15.11
N GLU A 90 2.97 -2.79 -15.89
CA GLU A 90 3.04 -2.50 -17.33
C GLU A 90 1.85 -3.03 -18.11
N GLU A 91 1.45 -4.28 -17.86
CA GLU A 91 0.31 -4.94 -18.52
C GLU A 91 -1.04 -4.21 -18.32
N LEU A 92 -1.17 -3.45 -17.23
CA LEU A 92 -2.40 -2.74 -16.86
C LEU A 92 -2.30 -1.23 -17.11
N GLY A 93 -1.09 -0.70 -17.33
CA GLY A 93 -0.84 0.74 -17.33
C GLY A 93 -1.17 1.40 -15.98
N GLU A 94 -0.94 0.68 -14.88
CA GLU A 94 -1.36 1.10 -13.54
C GLU A 94 -0.20 1.15 -12.54
N TYR A 95 -0.17 2.20 -11.73
CA TYR A 95 0.66 2.31 -10.53
C TYR A 95 -0.11 1.74 -9.34
N TRP A 96 0.45 0.73 -8.70
CA TRP A 96 -0.14 0.11 -7.52
C TRP A 96 0.65 0.56 -6.30
N MET A 97 -0.05 1.16 -5.33
CA MET A 97 0.47 1.50 -4.02
C MET A 97 -0.08 0.54 -2.98
N PHE A 98 0.83 -0.13 -2.28
CA PHE A 98 0.54 -0.95 -1.11
C PHE A 98 0.80 -0.15 0.15
N LEU A 99 -0.04 -0.37 1.16
CA LEU A 99 0.01 0.35 2.43
C LEU A 99 -0.14 -0.64 3.58
N ALA A 100 0.60 -0.42 4.66
CA ALA A 100 0.10 -0.83 5.96
C ALA A 100 -1.20 -0.04 6.18
N ALA A 101 -2.28 -0.73 6.52
CA ALA A 101 -3.59 -0.12 6.73
C ALA A 101 -4.45 -0.97 7.67
N ARG A 102 -5.62 -0.45 8.04
CA ARG A 102 -6.66 -1.25 8.70
C ARG A 102 -7.92 -1.28 7.85
N ALA A 103 -8.50 -2.45 7.63
CA ALA A 103 -9.79 -2.57 6.95
C ALA A 103 -10.91 -2.02 7.82
N ASN A 104 -11.93 -1.44 7.19
CA ASN A 104 -13.10 -0.91 7.87
C ASN A 104 -14.16 -1.98 8.13
N GLU A 105 -13.84 -2.88 9.06
CA GLU A 105 -14.73 -3.94 9.51
C GLU A 105 -14.99 -3.87 11.01
N GLY A 106 -16.16 -4.34 11.45
CA GLY A 106 -16.64 -4.24 12.84
C GLY A 106 -16.01 -5.20 13.86
N HIS A 107 -14.78 -5.68 13.63
CA HIS A 107 -14.14 -6.67 14.52
C HIS A 107 -12.69 -6.30 14.87
N SER A 108 -12.09 -6.99 15.85
CA SER A 108 -10.81 -6.57 16.46
C SER A 108 -9.55 -6.77 15.61
N GLN A 109 -9.56 -7.66 14.61
CA GLN A 109 -8.39 -7.98 13.76
C GLN A 109 -8.45 -7.27 12.41
N THR A 110 -8.27 -5.94 12.39
CA THR A 110 -8.43 -5.14 11.16
C THR A 110 -7.15 -4.83 10.39
N GLY A 111 -5.97 -5.14 10.93
CA GLY A 111 -4.70 -4.88 10.23
C GLY A 111 -4.63 -5.61 8.88
N CYS A 112 -4.23 -4.92 7.82
CA CYS A 112 -4.29 -5.41 6.44
C CYS A 112 -3.20 -4.80 5.56
N VAL A 113 -3.02 -5.37 4.36
CA VAL A 113 -2.25 -4.73 3.29
C VAL A 113 -3.22 -4.06 2.34
N GLY A 114 -3.29 -2.73 2.42
CA GLY A 114 -4.15 -1.91 1.57
C GLY A 114 -3.63 -1.81 0.15
N LEU A 115 -4.52 -1.50 -0.78
CA LEU A 115 -4.24 -1.30 -2.19
C LEU A 115 -4.92 -0.02 -2.69
N CYS A 116 -4.10 0.90 -3.18
CA CYS A 116 -4.54 2.05 -3.96
C CYS A 116 -3.95 1.96 -5.37
N VAL A 117 -4.72 2.33 -6.39
CA VAL A 117 -4.29 2.24 -7.79
C VAL A 117 -4.43 3.59 -8.47
N SER A 118 -3.42 3.97 -9.25
CA SER A 118 -3.39 5.24 -9.98
C SER A 118 -2.90 5.02 -11.42
N ARG A 119 -3.27 5.91 -12.33
CA ARG A 119 -2.70 5.98 -13.69
C ARG A 119 -1.76 7.17 -13.88
N ASP A 120 -1.78 8.12 -12.95
CA ASP A 120 -1.09 9.42 -13.08
C ASP A 120 -0.24 9.80 -11.86
N LEU A 121 -0.18 8.92 -10.84
CA LEU A 121 0.46 9.13 -9.54
C LEU A 121 -0.19 10.21 -8.65
N LYS A 122 -1.35 10.74 -9.05
CA LYS A 122 -2.06 11.81 -8.32
C LYS A 122 -3.40 11.35 -7.80
N HIS A 123 -4.19 10.74 -8.68
CA HIS A 123 -5.52 10.25 -8.36
C HIS A 123 -5.44 8.76 -8.01
N TRP A 124 -5.93 8.41 -6.81
CA TRP A 124 -5.84 7.06 -6.27
C TRP A 124 -7.23 6.45 -6.08
N GLU A 125 -7.46 5.33 -6.76
CA GLU A 125 -8.61 4.44 -6.57
C GLU A 125 -8.33 3.47 -5.42
N TYR A 126 -9.18 3.48 -4.39
CA TYR A 126 -9.09 2.54 -3.28
C TYR A 126 -9.68 1.19 -3.70
N ARG A 127 -8.88 0.13 -3.65
CA ARG A 127 -9.33 -1.25 -3.93
C ARG A 127 -9.36 -2.06 -2.63
N LYS A 128 -10.01 -3.23 -2.67
CA LYS A 128 -10.02 -4.16 -1.53
C LYS A 128 -8.60 -4.57 -1.13
N PRO A 129 -8.34 -4.83 0.18
CA PRO A 129 -7.02 -5.24 0.65
C PRO A 129 -6.51 -6.49 -0.07
N VAL A 130 -5.22 -6.53 -0.41
CA VAL A 130 -4.61 -7.73 -1.02
C VAL A 130 -4.41 -8.84 0.01
N TYR A 131 -4.22 -8.46 1.27
CA TYR A 131 -4.15 -9.39 2.40
C TYR A 131 -5.00 -8.87 3.57
N TYR A 132 -5.75 -9.79 4.18
CA TYR A 132 -6.56 -9.55 5.37
C TYR A 132 -6.62 -10.81 6.25
N PRO A 133 -6.27 -10.73 7.54
CA PRO A 133 -6.40 -11.86 8.44
C PRO A 133 -7.87 -12.29 8.53
N ARG A 134 -8.13 -13.60 8.37
CA ARG A 134 -9.44 -14.27 8.28
C ARG A 134 -10.15 -14.31 6.92
N ARG A 135 -9.52 -13.90 5.81
CA ARG A 135 -10.07 -14.20 4.46
C ARG A 135 -10.39 -15.70 4.26
N HIS A 136 -9.80 -16.60 5.05
CA HIS A 136 -9.96 -18.06 4.91
C HIS A 136 -10.51 -18.76 6.16
N ARG A 137 -11.08 -18.03 7.13
CA ARG A 137 -11.74 -18.69 8.25
C ARG A 137 -13.15 -19.10 7.80
N GLN A 138 -13.30 -20.32 7.28
CA GLN A 138 -14.62 -20.95 7.19
C GLN A 138 -15.30 -20.75 8.54
N LYS A 139 -16.52 -20.18 8.52
CA LYS A 139 -17.37 -20.17 9.71
C LYS A 139 -17.60 -21.64 10.06
N ARG A 140 -16.85 -22.17 11.03
CA ARG A 140 -17.30 -23.36 11.75
C ARG A 140 -18.55 -22.93 12.50
N SER A 141 -19.70 -23.08 11.86
CA SER A 141 -20.98 -23.03 12.53
C SER A 141 -21.01 -24.23 13.48
N PHE A 142 -20.69 -23.98 14.74
CA PHE A 142 -21.14 -24.90 15.78
C PHE A 142 -22.64 -24.63 15.94
N SER A 143 -23.47 -25.48 15.36
CA SER A 143 -24.86 -25.59 15.77
C SER A 143 -24.85 -26.06 17.23
N ARG A 144 -25.24 -25.18 18.15
CA ARG A 144 -25.69 -25.61 19.47
C ARG A 144 -27.07 -26.22 19.30
N THR A 145 -27.13 -27.49 18.92
CA THR A 145 -28.38 -28.26 18.97
C THR A 145 -28.11 -29.59 19.65
N GLY A 146 -28.60 -29.68 20.89
CA GLY A 146 -29.12 -30.89 21.52
C GLY A 146 -28.14 -32.01 21.81
N PHE A 147 -27.82 -32.22 23.08
CA PHE A 147 -27.51 -33.58 23.55
C PHE A 147 -28.77 -34.44 23.39
N PRO A 148 -28.75 -35.57 22.67
CA PRO A 148 -29.85 -36.51 22.74
C PRO A 148 -29.82 -37.20 24.12
N THR A 149 -30.88 -37.03 24.89
CA THR A 149 -31.16 -37.87 26.05
C THR A 149 -31.50 -39.27 25.55
N VAL A 150 -30.71 -40.26 25.93
CA VAL A 150 -30.99 -41.67 25.65
C VAL A 150 -31.75 -42.22 26.85
N SER A 151 -33.02 -42.57 26.66
CA SER A 151 -33.81 -43.37 27.61
C SER A 151 -33.76 -44.81 27.16
N PHE A 152 -33.36 -45.73 28.03
CA PHE A 152 -33.51 -47.17 27.82
C PHE A 152 -34.70 -47.68 28.66
N PRO A 153 -35.45 -48.70 28.16
CA PRO A 153 -36.42 -49.44 28.97
C PRO A 153 -35.75 -50.29 30.05
#